data_AF-A0A534J5Z6-F1
#
_entry.id   AF-A0A534J5Z6-F1
#
_cell.length_a   1.000
_cell.length_b   1.000
_cell.length_c   1.000
_cell.angle_alpha   90.00
_cell.angle_beta   90.00
_cell.angle_gamma   90.00
#
_symmetry.space_group_name_H-M   'P 1'
#
loop_
_entity.id
_entity.type
_entity.pdbx_description
1 polymer ?
#
loop_
_entity_poly.entity_id
_entity_poly.type
_entity_poly.pdbx_seq_one_letter_code
_entity_poly.pdbx_strand_id
1 'polypeptide(L)'
;MRALRYLTIAGVLAGTLALSSAPVLAAGGSYATSGTGSFAQSLWWLDFTGFSTASTATQNLTFTLPSGAGSLTLGATVSSTGMLLVAEPSWTGGGAFGHGAYNGISGKPIFYWLNQVGTGSVTLSSMSVKDGSGNARSFVFYAADGENTNAPENITYASTATWSLIDTVNYYAAFNGGTLTLTGTGTTSVLETAPLLNDRNYNASVVLGTANPTQVSSTYSGNEATLFALALPPLTFNVSIPAGRVSGSDQFTASIAYTSPAATIRTVTTSGGATSATTGATAVIGTNSITLSAVMAAGSFSALSTYAGSMSCSNSGPGASAWGGTNTVLPGGAGTSFTLTPQTGDNITCTLTLTPPP
;
A
#
# COMPACT_ATOMS: atom_id res chain seq x y z
N MET A 1 29.34 -75.17 23.61
CA MET A 1 28.96 -75.32 22.19
C MET A 1 27.45 -75.23 22.07
N ARG A 2 26.96 -74.47 21.08
CA ARG A 2 25.54 -74.26 20.67
C ARG A 2 24.69 -73.23 21.46
N ALA A 3 24.53 -72.09 20.79
CA ALA A 3 23.29 -71.36 20.44
C ALA A 3 22.30 -70.91 21.53
N LEU A 4 22.04 -69.59 21.56
CA LEU A 4 20.74 -68.90 21.72
C LEU A 4 21.05 -67.39 21.88
N ARG A 5 20.37 -66.37 21.35
CA ARG A 5 19.29 -66.19 20.37
C ARG A 5 19.28 -64.66 20.12
N TYR A 6 19.21 -64.23 18.87
CA TYR A 6 18.96 -62.83 18.52
C TYR A 6 17.51 -62.45 18.89
N LEU A 7 17.32 -61.30 19.53
CA LEU A 7 16.02 -60.62 19.56
C LEU A 7 16.20 -59.15 19.18
N THR A 8 15.66 -58.85 18.02
CA THR A 8 15.56 -57.54 17.35
C THR A 8 14.60 -56.64 18.10
N ILE A 9 14.99 -55.40 18.40
CA ILE A 9 14.05 -54.32 18.72
C ILE A 9 14.23 -53.23 17.67
N ALA A 10 13.23 -53.13 16.80
CA ALA A 10 13.08 -52.05 15.84
C ALA A 10 12.55 -50.81 16.57
N GLY A 11 13.37 -49.76 16.67
CA GLY A 11 12.93 -48.42 17.04
C GLY A 11 12.71 -47.60 15.77
N VAL A 12 11.45 -47.43 15.36
CA VAL A 12 11.06 -46.46 14.33
C VAL A 12 11.19 -45.07 14.92
N LEU A 13 12.28 -44.37 14.58
CA LEU A 13 12.42 -42.95 14.87
C LEU A 13 11.73 -42.17 13.74
N ALA A 14 10.49 -41.76 13.99
CA ALA A 14 9.77 -40.82 13.14
C ALA A 14 10.44 -39.45 13.25
N GLY A 15 11.43 -39.19 12.39
CA GLY A 15 12.00 -37.87 12.19
C GLY A 15 10.97 -36.98 11.51
N THR A 16 10.35 -36.09 12.28
CA THR A 16 9.61 -34.94 11.77
C THR A 16 10.54 -34.13 10.87
N LEU A 17 10.37 -34.22 9.55
CA LEU A 17 10.98 -33.28 8.61
C LEU A 17 10.51 -31.89 9.01
N ALA A 18 11.45 -31.06 9.48
CA ALA A 18 11.26 -29.63 9.54
C ALA A 18 10.90 -29.14 8.13
N LEU A 19 9.67 -28.64 7.98
CA LEU A 19 9.27 -27.85 6.83
C LEU A 19 10.28 -26.71 6.68
N SER A 20 11.19 -26.82 5.72
CA SER A 20 12.06 -25.74 5.32
C SER A 20 11.17 -24.64 4.76
N SER A 21 10.87 -23.63 5.57
CA SER A 21 10.26 -22.39 5.07
C SER A 21 11.22 -21.83 4.02
N ALA A 22 10.77 -21.77 2.77
CA ALA A 22 11.54 -21.12 1.70
C ALA A 22 11.98 -19.72 2.17
N PRO A 23 13.21 -19.27 1.82
CA PRO A 23 13.69 -17.97 2.23
C PRO A 23 12.71 -16.89 1.76
N VAL A 24 12.34 -16.01 2.68
CA VAL A 24 11.52 -14.85 2.40
C VAL A 24 12.40 -13.78 1.76
N LEU A 25 12.05 -13.33 0.56
CA LEU A 25 12.80 -12.29 -0.15
C LEU A 25 12.31 -10.92 0.32
N ALA A 26 13.25 -10.05 0.71
CA ALA A 26 12.95 -8.66 1.02
C ALA A 26 12.62 -7.91 -0.27
N ALA A 27 11.48 -7.24 -0.28
CA ALA A 27 10.99 -6.47 -1.42
C ALA A 27 10.67 -5.03 -0.98
N GLY A 28 10.80 -4.10 -1.93
CA GLY A 28 10.61 -2.67 -1.70
C GLY A 28 9.36 -2.16 -2.41
N GLY A 29 9.31 -0.85 -2.60
CA GLY A 29 8.25 -0.21 -3.34
C GLY A 29 8.35 1.30 -3.24
N SER A 30 7.54 1.98 -4.02
CA SER A 30 7.56 3.43 -4.08
C SER A 30 6.21 4.00 -4.46
N TYR A 31 5.98 5.24 -4.03
CA TYR A 31 4.96 6.08 -4.63
C TYR A 31 5.38 6.48 -6.04
N ALA A 32 4.39 6.76 -6.89
CA ALA A 32 4.64 7.51 -8.12
C ALA A 32 5.04 8.95 -7.78
N THR A 33 5.63 9.66 -8.74
CA THR A 33 5.97 11.08 -8.62
C THR A 33 4.71 11.88 -8.34
N SER A 34 4.73 12.71 -7.29
CA SER A 34 3.59 13.54 -6.91
C SER A 34 3.09 14.38 -8.10
N GLY A 35 1.77 14.40 -8.30
CA GLY A 35 1.13 15.13 -9.39
C GLY A 35 1.12 14.41 -10.74
N THR A 36 1.72 13.23 -10.86
CA THR A 36 1.65 12.43 -12.09
C THR A 36 0.48 11.46 -12.11
N GLY A 37 -0.22 11.24 -11.00
CA GLY A 37 -1.39 10.37 -10.95
C GLY A 37 -2.36 10.85 -9.89
N SER A 38 -3.66 10.61 -10.09
CA SER A 38 -4.73 10.98 -9.15
C SER A 38 -4.38 10.53 -7.72
N PHE A 39 -3.86 9.32 -7.58
CA PHE A 39 -3.55 8.70 -6.29
C PHE A 39 -2.05 8.55 -6.02
N ALA A 40 -1.19 9.25 -6.76
CA ALA A 40 0.26 9.06 -6.75
C ALA A 40 0.87 9.10 -5.34
N GLN A 41 0.36 9.97 -4.46
CA GLN A 41 0.86 10.07 -3.09
C GLN A 41 0.35 9.01 -2.11
N SER A 42 -0.68 8.23 -2.47
CA SER A 42 -1.37 7.30 -1.55
C SER A 42 -1.33 5.84 -1.99
N LEU A 43 -1.03 5.57 -3.27
CA LEU A 43 -0.77 4.22 -3.77
C LEU A 43 0.73 3.96 -3.75
N TRP A 44 1.14 3.02 -2.90
CA TRP A 44 2.52 2.58 -2.81
C TRP A 44 2.68 1.30 -3.64
N TRP A 45 3.36 1.42 -4.77
CA TRP A 45 3.54 0.36 -5.75
C TRP A 45 4.64 -0.60 -5.34
N LEU A 46 4.36 -1.89 -5.46
CA LEU A 46 5.26 -2.96 -5.04
C LEU A 46 6.39 -3.11 -6.06
N ASP A 47 7.63 -3.19 -5.57
CA ASP A 47 8.81 -3.51 -6.38
C ASP A 47 9.15 -5.00 -6.25
N PHE A 48 9.04 -5.73 -7.36
CA PHE A 48 9.29 -7.16 -7.41
C PHE A 48 10.72 -7.49 -7.84
N THR A 49 11.68 -6.56 -7.84
CA THR A 49 13.08 -6.81 -8.29
C THR A 49 13.71 -8.07 -7.67
N GLY A 50 13.33 -8.44 -6.44
CA GLY A 50 13.80 -9.67 -5.78
C GLY A 50 13.14 -10.97 -6.27
N PHE A 51 12.00 -10.92 -6.95
CA PHE A 51 11.27 -12.08 -7.47
C PHE A 51 11.94 -12.67 -8.72
N SER A 52 12.08 -14.01 -8.75
CA SER A 52 12.65 -14.71 -9.91
C SER A 52 11.55 -15.25 -10.83
N THR A 53 11.54 -14.83 -12.09
CA THR A 53 10.66 -15.42 -13.12
C THR A 53 11.20 -16.73 -13.72
N ALA A 54 12.39 -17.18 -13.30
CA ALA A 54 12.98 -18.44 -13.77
C ALA A 54 12.30 -19.71 -13.22
N SER A 55 11.26 -19.56 -12.38
CA SER A 55 10.50 -20.66 -11.80
C SER A 55 9.02 -20.28 -11.68
N THR A 56 8.15 -21.26 -11.83
CA THR A 56 6.70 -21.16 -11.58
C THR A 56 6.32 -21.60 -10.16
N ALA A 57 7.29 -21.94 -9.31
CA ALA A 57 7.04 -22.22 -7.90
C ALA A 57 6.70 -20.94 -7.13
N THR A 58 5.86 -21.06 -6.11
CA THR A 58 5.51 -19.94 -5.23
C THR A 58 6.76 -19.43 -4.49
N GLN A 59 6.97 -18.12 -4.54
CA GLN A 59 8.03 -17.42 -3.81
C GLN A 59 7.41 -16.52 -2.75
N ASN A 60 7.84 -16.69 -1.50
CA ASN A 60 7.37 -15.86 -0.39
C ASN A 60 8.14 -14.53 -0.37
N LEU A 61 7.40 -13.43 -0.38
CA LEU A 61 7.92 -12.07 -0.39
C LEU A 61 7.48 -11.35 0.89
N THR A 62 8.36 -10.50 1.42
CA THR A 62 8.00 -9.53 2.47
C THR A 62 8.42 -8.15 2.05
N PHE A 63 7.44 -7.26 1.98
CA PHE A 63 7.59 -5.85 1.66
C PHE A 63 7.66 -5.05 2.95
N THR A 64 8.73 -4.26 3.14
CA THR A 64 8.79 -3.29 4.24
C THR A 64 8.06 -2.03 3.83
N LEU A 65 7.02 -1.66 4.58
CA LEU A 65 6.23 -0.47 4.28
C LEU A 65 6.95 0.80 4.77
N PRO A 66 6.84 1.93 4.04
CA PRO A 66 7.53 3.18 4.35
C PRO A 66 7.17 3.74 5.73
N SER A 67 8.04 4.62 6.25
CA SER A 67 7.84 5.38 7.49
C SER A 67 7.54 4.53 8.73
N GLY A 68 7.92 3.25 8.74
CA GLY A 68 7.66 2.34 9.86
C GLY A 68 6.23 1.82 9.92
N ALA A 69 5.42 2.00 8.87
CA ALA A 69 4.02 1.59 8.84
C ALA A 69 3.84 0.08 9.07
N GLY A 70 4.81 -0.75 8.70
CA GLY A 70 4.83 -2.18 8.98
C GLY A 70 5.35 -3.02 7.81
N SER A 71 4.67 -4.13 7.52
CA SER A 71 5.03 -5.06 6.45
C SER A 71 3.82 -5.65 5.74
N LEU A 72 3.98 -5.96 4.45
CA LEU A 72 3.09 -6.82 3.68
C LEU A 72 3.81 -8.13 3.40
N THR A 73 3.19 -9.26 3.69
CA THR A 73 3.69 -10.60 3.34
C THR A 73 2.77 -11.26 2.34
N LEU A 74 3.32 -11.93 1.34
CA LEU A 74 2.55 -12.69 0.34
C LEU A 74 3.40 -13.79 -0.31
N GLY A 75 2.74 -14.75 -0.97
CA GLY A 75 3.35 -15.69 -1.90
C GLY A 75 3.03 -15.29 -3.34
N ALA A 76 4.04 -15.10 -4.18
CA ALA A 76 3.89 -14.76 -5.59
C ALA A 76 4.18 -15.98 -6.48
N THR A 77 3.36 -16.20 -7.49
CA THR A 77 3.48 -17.31 -8.46
C THR A 77 3.19 -16.79 -9.87
N VAL A 78 3.96 -17.23 -10.86
CA VAL A 78 3.69 -16.99 -12.28
C VAL A 78 3.35 -18.31 -12.97
N SER A 79 2.46 -18.29 -13.96
CA SER A 79 2.04 -19.51 -14.67
C SER A 79 3.12 -20.07 -15.61
N SER A 80 4.08 -19.24 -16.02
CA SER A 80 5.11 -19.58 -17.00
C SER A 80 6.40 -18.81 -16.73
N THR A 81 7.54 -19.43 -17.01
CA THR A 81 8.86 -18.79 -16.97
C THR A 81 9.08 -17.80 -18.12
N GLY A 82 8.14 -17.69 -19.06
CA GLY A 82 8.10 -16.64 -20.07
C GLY A 82 7.65 -15.28 -19.53
N MET A 83 7.15 -15.20 -18.28
CA MET A 83 6.79 -13.95 -17.64
C MET A 83 8.02 -13.04 -17.48
N LEU A 84 7.89 -11.78 -17.86
CA LEU A 84 8.92 -10.77 -17.65
C LEU A 84 8.59 -9.92 -16.42
N LEU A 85 9.64 -9.41 -15.80
CA LEU A 85 9.53 -8.38 -14.76
C LEU A 85 10.30 -7.14 -15.20
N VAL A 86 9.60 -6.03 -15.36
CA VAL A 86 10.11 -4.83 -16.02
C VAL A 86 9.88 -3.57 -15.19
N ALA A 87 10.70 -2.55 -15.44
CA ALA A 87 10.51 -1.22 -14.91
C ALA A 87 9.33 -0.52 -15.60
N GLU A 88 8.86 0.58 -15.03
CA GLU A 88 7.95 1.51 -15.69
C GLU A 88 8.74 2.42 -16.66
N PRO A 89 8.24 2.70 -17.88
CA PRO A 89 7.11 2.04 -18.54
C PRO A 89 7.46 0.62 -19.03
N SER A 90 6.44 -0.23 -19.17
CA SER A 90 6.62 -1.63 -19.61
C SER A 90 7.25 -1.78 -21.00
N TRP A 91 7.00 -0.81 -21.89
CA TRP A 91 7.66 -0.69 -23.18
C TRP A 91 7.64 0.76 -23.70
N THR A 92 8.49 1.05 -24.69
CA THR A 92 8.76 2.41 -25.19
C THR A 92 7.58 3.08 -25.87
N GLY A 93 6.60 2.32 -26.35
CA GLY A 93 5.49 2.84 -27.13
C GLY A 93 4.14 2.83 -26.43
N GLY A 94 4.04 2.63 -25.12
CA GLY A 94 2.93 3.23 -24.38
C GLY A 94 2.01 2.34 -23.54
N GLY A 95 1.29 3.03 -22.68
CA GLY A 95 0.46 2.58 -21.56
C GLY A 95 0.42 3.74 -20.57
N ALA A 96 -0.66 3.98 -19.83
CA ALA A 96 -0.76 5.24 -19.08
C ALA A 96 0.38 5.39 -18.04
N PHE A 97 0.76 4.29 -17.41
CA PHE A 97 1.86 4.19 -16.46
C PHE A 97 3.22 4.40 -17.13
N GLY A 98 3.92 5.45 -16.73
CA GLY A 98 5.27 5.79 -17.19
C GLY A 98 5.30 6.65 -18.43
N HIS A 99 4.13 6.93 -19.02
CA HIS A 99 3.96 7.77 -20.21
C HIS A 99 3.08 8.98 -19.91
N GLY A 100 3.34 9.64 -18.78
CA GLY A 100 2.66 10.87 -18.39
C GLY A 100 1.66 10.70 -17.26
N ALA A 101 1.26 9.46 -16.94
CA ALA A 101 0.57 9.14 -15.69
C ALA A 101 1.39 8.21 -14.79
N TYR A 102 1.24 8.37 -13.48
CA TYR A 102 1.90 7.59 -12.41
C TYR A 102 3.43 7.42 -12.53
N ASN A 103 4.12 8.33 -13.21
CA ASN A 103 5.55 8.19 -13.52
C ASN A 103 6.47 8.07 -12.29
N GLY A 104 7.58 7.36 -12.47
CA GLY A 104 8.71 7.35 -11.53
C GLY A 104 8.60 6.28 -10.46
N ILE A 105 7.78 5.25 -10.70
CA ILE A 105 7.74 4.06 -9.87
C ILE A 105 9.09 3.33 -10.00
N SER A 106 9.76 3.14 -8.87
CA SER A 106 11.10 2.56 -8.81
C SER A 106 11.11 1.03 -8.99
N GLY A 107 12.29 0.50 -9.37
CA GLY A 107 12.53 -0.93 -9.42
C GLY A 107 11.89 -1.62 -10.63
N LYS A 108 11.29 -2.78 -10.40
CA LYS A 108 10.62 -3.59 -11.42
C LYS A 108 9.20 -3.97 -10.95
N PRO A 109 8.24 -3.04 -11.03
CA PRO A 109 6.90 -3.23 -10.48
C PRO A 109 5.95 -4.03 -11.39
N ILE A 110 6.29 -4.19 -12.67
CA ILE A 110 5.35 -4.69 -13.69
C ILE A 110 5.66 -6.15 -14.05
N PHE A 111 4.66 -7.01 -13.93
CA PHE A 111 4.63 -8.33 -14.56
C PHE A 111 4.14 -8.18 -16.00
N TYR A 112 4.96 -8.58 -16.97
CA TYR A 112 4.66 -8.40 -18.39
C TYR A 112 4.66 -9.73 -19.15
N TRP A 113 3.51 -10.08 -19.72
CA TRP A 113 3.33 -11.20 -20.61
C TRP A 113 3.57 -10.74 -22.05
N LEU A 114 4.82 -10.86 -22.54
CA LEU A 114 5.23 -10.29 -23.83
C LEU A 114 5.65 -11.37 -24.83
N ASN A 115 5.08 -11.31 -26.04
CA ASN A 115 5.41 -12.16 -27.20
C ASN A 115 5.33 -13.67 -26.91
N GLN A 116 4.42 -14.06 -26.03
CA GLN A 116 4.20 -15.46 -25.66
C GLN A 116 2.93 -15.99 -26.30
N VAL A 117 2.88 -17.31 -26.54
CA VAL A 117 1.68 -18.00 -27.03
C VAL A 117 0.83 -18.42 -25.84
N GLY A 118 -0.48 -18.18 -25.94
CA GLY A 118 -1.45 -18.58 -24.91
C GLY A 118 -1.58 -17.56 -23.79
N THR A 119 -2.00 -18.03 -22.62
CA THR A 119 -2.31 -17.18 -21.47
C THR A 119 -1.21 -17.19 -20.43
N GLY A 120 -0.85 -15.99 -19.96
CA GLY A 120 0.02 -15.78 -18.81
C GLY A 120 -0.80 -15.46 -17.57
N SER A 121 -0.29 -15.74 -16.38
CA SER A 121 -0.88 -15.19 -15.17
C SER A 121 0.15 -14.97 -14.08
N VAL A 122 -0.17 -14.02 -13.20
CA VAL A 122 0.48 -13.81 -11.91
C VAL A 122 -0.58 -13.96 -10.82
N THR A 123 -0.24 -14.68 -9.75
CA THR A 123 -1.09 -14.86 -8.56
C THR A 123 -0.31 -14.46 -7.32
N LEU A 124 -0.89 -13.57 -6.54
CA LEU A 124 -0.43 -13.20 -5.19
C LEU A 124 -1.36 -13.85 -4.18
N SER A 125 -0.82 -14.55 -3.20
CA SER A 125 -1.56 -15.41 -2.27
C SER A 125 -1.08 -15.24 -0.84
N SER A 126 -1.85 -15.76 0.12
CA SER A 126 -1.53 -15.67 1.56
C SER A 126 -1.21 -14.24 2.01
N MET A 127 -1.92 -13.27 1.42
CA MET A 127 -1.66 -11.86 1.61
C MET A 127 -2.05 -11.44 3.03
N SER A 128 -1.14 -10.76 3.71
CA SER A 128 -1.37 -10.24 5.06
C SER A 128 -0.55 -8.98 5.30
N VAL A 129 -1.16 -7.99 5.95
CA VAL A 129 -0.49 -6.76 6.36
C VAL A 129 -0.41 -6.72 7.88
N LYS A 130 0.79 -6.41 8.39
CA LYS A 130 1.04 -6.16 9.81
C LYS A 130 1.63 -4.78 9.99
N ASP A 131 1.31 -4.13 11.11
CA ASP A 131 1.99 -2.90 11.50
C ASP A 131 3.41 -3.14 12.03
N GLY A 132 4.14 -2.06 12.34
CA GLY A 132 5.49 -2.14 12.92
C GLY A 132 5.56 -2.83 14.30
N SER A 133 4.42 -3.03 14.98
CA SER A 133 4.31 -3.78 16.23
C SER A 133 3.90 -5.25 16.01
N GLY A 134 3.71 -5.67 14.76
CA GLY A 134 3.31 -7.04 14.40
C GLY A 134 1.82 -7.32 14.48
N ASN A 135 0.98 -6.32 14.74
CA ASN A 135 -0.48 -6.50 14.74
C ASN A 135 -1.01 -6.59 13.31
N ALA A 136 -1.93 -7.52 13.06
CA ALA A 136 -2.63 -7.59 11.78
C ALA A 136 -3.47 -6.31 11.55
N ARG A 137 -3.45 -5.81 10.31
CA ARG A 137 -4.17 -4.62 9.89
C ARG A 137 -5.04 -4.91 8.68
N SER A 138 -6.20 -4.27 8.63
CA SER A 138 -6.99 -4.22 7.41
C SER A 138 -6.26 -3.42 6.35
N PHE A 139 -6.47 -3.71 5.08
CA PHE A 139 -5.82 -3.01 3.98
C PHE A 139 -6.67 -3.03 2.71
N VAL A 140 -6.33 -2.15 1.78
CA VAL A 140 -6.84 -2.18 0.41
C VAL A 140 -5.67 -2.41 -0.53
N PHE A 141 -5.85 -3.40 -1.41
CA PHE A 141 -4.87 -3.77 -2.42
C PHE A 141 -5.34 -3.35 -3.79
N TYR A 142 -4.39 -3.03 -4.66
CA TYR A 142 -4.67 -2.49 -5.99
C TYR A 142 -3.97 -3.30 -7.05
N ALA A 143 -4.63 -3.42 -8.19
CA ALA A 143 -4.05 -3.89 -9.44
C ALA A 143 -4.33 -2.82 -10.50
N ALA A 144 -3.38 -2.58 -11.39
CA ALA A 144 -3.53 -1.66 -12.49
C ALA A 144 -3.02 -2.27 -13.78
N ASP A 145 -3.66 -1.88 -14.89
CA ASP A 145 -3.13 -2.13 -16.23
C ASP A 145 -1.78 -1.41 -16.35
N GLY A 146 -0.72 -2.20 -16.49
CA GLY A 146 0.66 -1.74 -16.60
C GLY A 146 1.16 -1.61 -18.02
N GLU A 147 0.27 -1.79 -18.99
CA GLU A 147 0.53 -1.70 -20.41
C GLU A 147 -0.52 -0.81 -21.08
N ASN A 148 -0.87 -1.13 -22.32
CA ASN A 148 -1.86 -0.48 -23.14
C ASN A 148 -2.72 -1.55 -23.81
N THR A 149 -3.70 -2.08 -23.07
CA THR A 149 -4.66 -3.08 -23.55
C THR A 149 -5.26 -2.68 -24.91
N ASN A 150 -4.85 -3.36 -25.99
CA ASN A 150 -5.35 -3.16 -27.37
C ASN A 150 -6.11 -4.39 -27.87
N ALA A 151 -7.01 -4.26 -28.86
CA ALA A 151 -7.74 -5.44 -29.32
C ALA A 151 -6.79 -6.40 -30.08
N PRO A 152 -6.81 -7.73 -29.84
CA PRO A 152 -7.80 -8.52 -29.08
C PRO A 152 -7.40 -8.85 -27.61
N GLU A 153 -6.49 -8.08 -27.05
CA GLU A 153 -5.89 -8.28 -25.74
C GLU A 153 -6.88 -8.00 -24.60
N ASN A 154 -6.65 -8.67 -23.46
CA ASN A 154 -7.46 -8.51 -22.26
C ASN A 154 -6.72 -8.96 -21.00
N ILE A 155 -7.16 -8.36 -19.89
CA ILE A 155 -6.76 -8.73 -18.53
C ILE A 155 -7.99 -9.19 -17.76
N THR A 156 -7.91 -10.36 -17.13
CA THR A 156 -8.89 -10.79 -16.11
C THR A 156 -8.27 -10.66 -14.73
N TYR A 157 -8.82 -9.76 -13.91
CA TYR A 157 -8.46 -9.60 -12.51
C TYR A 157 -9.39 -10.45 -11.64
N ALA A 158 -8.84 -11.30 -10.79
CA ALA A 158 -9.60 -12.07 -9.81
C ALA A 158 -9.10 -11.80 -8.39
N SER A 159 -10.00 -11.87 -7.41
CA SER A 159 -9.71 -11.63 -5.99
C SER A 159 -10.64 -12.47 -5.11
N THR A 160 -10.22 -12.75 -3.87
CA THR A 160 -11.12 -13.32 -2.85
C THR A 160 -12.13 -12.31 -2.30
N ALA A 161 -12.00 -11.04 -2.67
CA ALA A 161 -12.91 -9.96 -2.33
C ALA A 161 -13.35 -9.22 -3.60
N THR A 162 -14.37 -8.37 -3.49
CA THR A 162 -14.89 -7.64 -4.65
C THR A 162 -13.90 -6.59 -5.14
N TRP A 163 -13.86 -6.38 -6.45
CA TRP A 163 -13.14 -5.29 -7.09
C TRP A 163 -14.03 -4.07 -7.30
N SER A 164 -13.47 -2.90 -7.05
CA SER A 164 -14.05 -1.60 -7.41
C SER A 164 -13.12 -0.89 -8.39
N LEU A 165 -13.68 -0.13 -9.34
CA LEU A 165 -12.91 0.79 -10.17
C LEU A 165 -12.50 2.00 -9.33
N ILE A 166 -11.21 2.33 -9.34
CA ILE A 166 -10.58 3.37 -8.52
C ILE A 166 -9.98 4.48 -9.37
N ASP A 167 -9.53 4.20 -10.59
CA ASP A 167 -9.09 5.23 -11.51
C ASP A 167 -9.28 4.76 -12.94
N THR A 168 -9.69 5.68 -13.81
CA THR A 168 -9.62 5.55 -15.26
C THR A 168 -8.56 6.51 -15.72
N VAL A 169 -7.38 5.98 -16.03
CA VAL A 169 -6.18 6.77 -16.31
C VAL A 169 -6.18 7.19 -17.76
N ASN A 170 -6.80 8.34 -18.06
CA ASN A 170 -6.92 8.93 -19.39
C ASN A 170 -6.43 10.39 -19.45
N TYR A 171 -5.74 10.85 -18.41
CA TYR A 171 -5.32 12.24 -18.22
C TYR A 171 -3.83 12.46 -18.51
N TYR A 172 -3.19 11.56 -19.28
CA TYR A 172 -1.80 11.69 -19.69
C TYR A 172 -1.68 12.28 -21.09
N ALA A 173 -0.60 13.03 -21.35
CA ALA A 173 -0.47 13.86 -22.55
C ALA A 173 -0.52 13.08 -23.88
N ALA A 174 -0.10 11.81 -23.87
CA ALA A 174 -0.11 10.98 -25.07
C ALA A 174 -1.48 10.34 -25.36
N PHE A 175 -2.42 10.34 -24.40
CA PHE A 175 -3.72 9.68 -24.56
C PHE A 175 -4.45 10.13 -25.82
N ASN A 176 -4.73 9.16 -26.72
CA ASN A 176 -5.44 9.40 -27.99
C ASN A 176 -6.38 8.26 -28.38
N GLY A 177 -6.57 7.27 -27.50
CA GLY A 177 -7.43 6.10 -27.68
C GLY A 177 -8.77 6.21 -26.98
N GLY A 178 -9.30 5.05 -26.60
CA GLY A 178 -10.59 4.92 -25.93
C GLY A 178 -10.44 4.56 -24.45
N THR A 179 -11.54 4.69 -23.70
CA THR A 179 -11.65 4.07 -22.38
C THR A 179 -11.83 2.56 -22.52
N LEU A 180 -11.22 1.80 -21.63
CA LEU A 180 -11.38 0.34 -21.54
C LEU A 180 -12.81 -0.03 -21.16
N THR A 181 -13.24 -1.21 -21.60
CA THR A 181 -14.52 -1.79 -21.15
C THR A 181 -14.26 -2.73 -19.99
N LEU A 182 -14.92 -2.46 -18.85
CA LEU A 182 -14.88 -3.33 -17.68
C LEU A 182 -16.21 -4.07 -17.51
N THR A 183 -16.15 -5.39 -17.38
CA THR A 183 -17.29 -6.23 -17.02
C THR A 183 -17.03 -6.92 -15.69
N GLY A 184 -18.02 -6.95 -14.80
CA GLY A 184 -17.91 -7.63 -13.50
C GLY A 184 -17.38 -6.77 -12.36
N THR A 185 -17.34 -5.43 -12.51
CA THR A 185 -17.06 -4.52 -11.38
C THR A 185 -18.08 -4.74 -10.26
N GLY A 186 -17.63 -4.65 -9.01
CA GLY A 186 -18.43 -5.05 -7.83
C GLY A 186 -18.48 -6.55 -7.58
N THR A 187 -17.78 -7.38 -8.37
CA THR A 187 -17.66 -8.83 -8.17
C THR A 187 -16.21 -9.23 -7.88
N THR A 188 -15.97 -10.51 -7.61
CA THR A 188 -14.63 -11.08 -7.39
C THR A 188 -13.81 -11.27 -8.67
N SER A 189 -14.40 -11.03 -9.85
CA SER A 189 -13.73 -11.17 -11.14
C SER A 189 -14.11 -10.01 -12.06
N VAL A 190 -13.12 -9.26 -12.53
CA VAL A 190 -13.30 -8.17 -13.50
C VAL A 190 -12.57 -8.52 -14.77
N LEU A 191 -13.27 -8.48 -15.89
CA LEU A 191 -12.69 -8.56 -17.23
C LEU A 191 -12.50 -7.15 -17.77
N GLU A 192 -11.28 -6.84 -18.15
CA GLU A 192 -10.89 -5.65 -18.89
C GLU A 192 -10.65 -6.02 -20.35
N THR A 193 -11.28 -5.30 -21.27
CA THR A 193 -11.05 -5.47 -22.71
C THR A 193 -10.78 -4.13 -23.38
N ALA A 194 -9.95 -4.17 -24.40
CA ALA A 194 -9.63 -3.02 -25.24
C ALA A 194 -10.88 -2.37 -25.89
N PRO A 195 -10.84 -1.05 -26.16
CA PRO A 195 -11.82 -0.40 -27.02
C PRO A 195 -11.71 -0.88 -28.47
N LEU A 196 -12.80 -0.75 -29.24
CA LEU A 196 -12.88 -1.16 -30.67
C LEU A 196 -12.11 -0.22 -31.64
N LEU A 197 -11.07 0.46 -31.19
CA LEU A 197 -10.25 1.36 -32.01
C LEU A 197 -9.05 0.62 -32.62
N ASN A 198 -8.35 1.25 -33.56
CA ASN A 198 -7.17 0.67 -34.22
C ASN A 198 -5.96 0.54 -33.29
N ASP A 199 -5.07 -0.40 -33.62
CA ASP A 199 -3.91 -0.93 -32.88
C ASP A 199 -2.73 0.05 -32.65
N ARG A 200 -2.96 1.36 -32.72
CA ARG A 200 -1.91 2.39 -32.60
C ARG A 200 -2.24 3.52 -31.65
N ASN A 201 -3.36 3.42 -30.94
CA ASN A 201 -3.73 4.42 -29.96
C ASN A 201 -3.28 4.01 -28.55
N TYR A 202 -3.00 5.02 -27.75
CA TYR A 202 -2.79 4.89 -26.32
C TYR A 202 -4.15 5.01 -25.64
N ASN A 203 -4.71 3.87 -25.28
CA ASN A 203 -5.96 3.70 -24.58
C ASN A 203 -5.80 4.12 -23.11
N ALA A 204 -6.93 4.30 -22.42
CA ALA A 204 -6.88 4.51 -20.99
C ALA A 204 -6.33 3.24 -20.30
N SER A 205 -5.75 3.40 -19.13
CA SER A 205 -5.51 2.28 -18.20
C SER A 205 -6.52 2.35 -17.05
N VAL A 206 -6.59 1.30 -16.23
CA VAL A 206 -7.43 1.29 -15.02
C VAL A 206 -6.62 1.02 -13.78
N VAL A 207 -7.13 1.51 -12.65
CA VAL A 207 -6.72 1.07 -11.31
C VAL A 207 -7.93 0.46 -10.64
N LEU A 208 -7.83 -0.80 -10.22
CA LEU A 208 -8.85 -1.53 -9.48
C LEU A 208 -8.41 -1.72 -8.03
N GLY A 209 -9.34 -1.61 -7.10
CA GLY A 209 -9.11 -1.77 -5.66
C GLY A 209 -9.95 -2.90 -5.06
N THR A 210 -9.37 -3.66 -4.13
CA THR A 210 -10.06 -4.74 -3.42
C THR A 210 -9.67 -4.73 -1.95
N ALA A 211 -10.66 -4.87 -1.05
CA ALA A 211 -10.46 -4.74 0.39
C ALA A 211 -10.14 -6.10 1.03
N ASN A 212 -9.04 -6.16 1.79
CA ASN A 212 -8.59 -7.33 2.54
C ASN A 212 -8.55 -8.65 1.74
N PRO A 213 -8.04 -8.68 0.51
CA PRO A 213 -7.92 -9.94 -0.21
C PRO A 213 -6.91 -10.85 0.49
N THR A 214 -7.15 -12.15 0.45
CA THR A 214 -6.14 -13.16 0.81
C THR A 214 -5.40 -13.68 -0.43
N GLN A 215 -6.00 -13.48 -1.61
CA GLN A 215 -5.40 -13.77 -2.90
C GLN A 215 -5.95 -12.80 -3.96
N VAL A 216 -5.08 -12.40 -4.88
CA VAL A 216 -5.43 -11.73 -6.14
C VAL A 216 -4.67 -12.36 -7.30
N SER A 217 -5.20 -12.26 -8.52
CA SER A 217 -4.50 -12.67 -9.73
C SER A 217 -4.84 -11.79 -10.93
N SER A 218 -3.90 -11.66 -11.84
CA SER A 218 -4.13 -11.14 -13.20
C SER A 218 -3.83 -12.24 -14.20
N THR A 219 -4.78 -12.48 -15.11
CA THR A 219 -4.62 -13.40 -16.24
C THR A 219 -4.64 -12.61 -17.54
N TYR A 220 -3.68 -12.91 -18.40
CA TYR A 220 -3.33 -12.18 -19.60
C TYR A 220 -3.68 -12.99 -20.84
N SER A 221 -4.27 -12.32 -21.84
CA SER A 221 -4.42 -12.84 -23.20
C SER A 221 -3.94 -11.77 -24.16
N GLY A 222 -2.91 -12.05 -24.96
CA GLY A 222 -2.23 -11.02 -25.75
C GLY A 222 -1.02 -10.43 -25.01
N ASN A 223 -0.41 -9.35 -25.52
CA ASN A 223 0.68 -8.70 -24.80
C ASN A 223 0.07 -7.83 -23.71
N GLU A 224 0.29 -8.18 -22.45
CA GLU A 224 -0.44 -7.53 -21.34
C GLU A 224 0.39 -7.49 -20.07
N ALA A 225 0.13 -6.48 -19.24
CA ALA A 225 0.89 -6.28 -18.01
C ALA A 225 0.04 -5.82 -16.82
N THR A 226 0.49 -6.16 -15.62
CA THR A 226 -0.10 -5.62 -14.38
C THR A 226 0.98 -5.19 -13.41
N LEU A 227 0.69 -4.14 -12.66
CA LEU A 227 1.40 -3.74 -11.45
C LEU A 227 0.44 -3.68 -10.26
N PHE A 228 1.00 -3.78 -9.04
CA PHE A 228 0.24 -3.88 -7.80
C PHE A 228 0.63 -2.83 -6.78
N ALA A 229 -0.32 -2.37 -5.98
CA ALA A 229 -0.09 -1.37 -4.92
C ALA A 229 -0.87 -1.63 -3.64
N LEU A 230 -0.44 -0.95 -2.58
CA LEU A 230 -1.12 -0.88 -1.29
C LEU A 230 -1.57 0.56 -0.99
N ALA A 231 -2.75 0.73 -0.38
CA ALA A 231 -3.18 2.04 0.12
C ALA A 231 -2.38 2.47 1.35
N LEU A 232 -1.46 3.41 1.17
CA LEU A 232 -0.64 4.02 2.20
C LEU A 232 -0.76 5.56 2.14
N PRO A 233 -1.91 6.15 2.51
CA PRO A 233 -2.04 7.61 2.56
C PRO A 233 -1.03 8.25 3.52
N PRO A 234 -0.39 9.36 3.14
CA PRO A 234 0.49 10.11 4.02
C PRO A 234 -0.32 10.95 5.02
N LEU A 235 0.18 10.99 6.24
CA LEU A 235 -0.34 11.85 7.31
C LEU A 235 0.80 12.61 8.00
N THR A 236 0.62 13.91 8.13
CA THR A 236 1.51 14.80 8.89
C THR A 236 0.79 15.30 10.13
N PHE A 237 1.41 15.13 11.31
CA PHE A 237 0.91 15.66 12.56
C PHE A 237 1.88 16.68 13.16
N ASN A 238 1.40 17.89 13.35
CA ASN A 238 2.12 19.00 13.94
C ASN A 238 1.60 19.27 15.34
N VAL A 239 2.51 19.56 16.27
CA VAL A 239 2.18 20.23 17.53
C VAL A 239 2.75 21.64 17.48
N SER A 240 1.96 22.62 17.91
CA SER A 240 2.30 24.04 17.90
C SER A 240 1.90 24.70 19.22
N ILE A 241 2.74 25.59 19.72
CA ILE A 241 2.61 26.23 21.03
C ILE A 241 2.87 27.75 20.87
N PRO A 242 2.02 28.45 20.10
CA PRO A 242 2.33 29.79 19.59
C PRO A 242 2.48 30.84 20.69
N ALA A 243 1.76 30.69 21.81
CA ALA A 243 1.85 31.59 22.96
C ALA A 243 2.93 31.19 23.99
N GLY A 244 3.77 30.21 23.65
CA GLY A 244 4.82 29.72 24.54
C GLY A 244 4.31 28.74 25.60
N ARG A 245 5.15 28.49 26.60
CA ARG A 245 4.94 27.45 27.61
C ARG A 245 4.57 28.06 28.95
N VAL A 246 3.83 27.31 29.77
CA VAL A 246 3.63 27.59 31.20
C VAL A 246 4.96 27.56 31.94
N SER A 247 5.72 26.46 31.79
CA SER A 247 7.11 26.37 32.23
C SER A 247 8.06 26.24 31.04
N GLY A 248 9.21 26.90 31.12
CA GLY A 248 10.28 26.76 30.12
C GLY A 248 10.80 25.32 29.96
N SER A 249 10.55 24.44 30.93
CA SER A 249 10.90 23.01 30.88
C SER A 249 9.82 22.11 30.27
N ASP A 250 8.61 22.63 30.04
CA ASP A 250 7.52 21.82 29.49
C ASP A 250 7.84 21.40 28.08
N GLN A 251 7.67 20.13 27.74
CA GLN A 251 7.85 19.61 26.39
C GLN A 251 6.67 18.72 26.03
N PHE A 252 6.34 18.62 24.73
CA PHE A 252 5.19 17.87 24.26
C PHE A 252 5.61 16.80 23.28
N THR A 253 5.20 15.57 23.54
CA THR A 253 5.34 14.45 22.61
C THR A 253 4.03 14.24 21.88
N ALA A 254 4.02 14.55 20.58
CA ALA A 254 2.93 14.25 19.68
C ALA A 254 3.13 12.85 19.08
N SER A 255 2.03 12.12 18.86
CA SER A 255 2.02 10.74 18.39
C SER A 255 0.96 10.54 17.30
N ILE A 256 1.34 9.78 16.27
CA ILE A 256 0.43 9.09 15.36
C ILE A 256 0.44 7.62 15.78
N ALA A 257 -0.71 7.08 16.14
CA ALA A 257 -0.85 5.69 16.56
C ALA A 257 -2.10 5.06 15.95
N TYR A 258 -2.07 3.76 15.67
CA TYR A 258 -3.30 3.02 15.44
C TYR A 258 -4.14 2.96 16.71
N THR A 259 -5.46 3.08 16.57
CA THR A 259 -6.38 3.10 17.71
C THR A 259 -6.59 1.69 18.29
N SER A 260 -6.79 0.68 17.44
CA SER A 260 -7.03 -0.70 17.86
C SER A 260 -6.56 -1.72 16.82
N PRO A 261 -5.77 -2.75 17.18
CA PRO A 261 -4.95 -2.80 18.40
C PRO A 261 -4.09 -1.52 18.53
N ALA A 262 -3.81 -1.06 19.75
CA ALA A 262 -3.03 0.16 19.92
C ALA A 262 -1.58 -0.08 19.52
N ALA A 263 -1.04 0.77 18.63
CA ALA A 263 0.35 0.71 18.20
C ALA A 263 0.85 2.06 17.72
N THR A 264 1.96 2.54 18.28
CA THR A 264 2.59 3.79 17.85
C THR A 264 3.24 3.61 16.49
N ILE A 265 2.96 4.52 15.57
CA ILE A 265 3.56 4.57 14.22
C ILE A 265 4.74 5.53 14.24
N ARG A 266 4.51 6.76 14.73
CA ARG A 266 5.52 7.81 14.78
C ARG A 266 5.26 8.78 15.92
N THR A 267 6.33 9.25 16.54
CA THR A 267 6.28 10.33 17.54
C THR A 267 7.19 11.47 17.13
N VAL A 268 6.93 12.64 17.70
CA VAL A 268 7.85 13.78 17.68
C VAL A 268 7.71 14.52 19.01
N THR A 269 8.81 15.00 19.55
CA THR A 269 8.83 15.76 20.81
C THR A 269 9.35 17.16 20.54
N THR A 270 8.66 18.19 21.04
CA THR A 270 9.28 19.53 21.09
C THR A 270 10.55 19.44 21.91
N SER A 271 11.60 20.19 21.59
CA SER A 271 12.85 20.19 22.38
C SER A 271 13.44 21.60 22.51
N GLY A 272 14.14 21.84 23.62
CA GLY A 272 14.65 23.17 23.95
C GLY A 272 13.58 24.26 23.86
N GLY A 273 13.95 25.42 23.31
CA GLY A 273 13.03 26.54 23.11
C GLY A 273 12.04 26.40 21.94
N ALA A 274 12.04 25.29 21.19
CA ALA A 274 11.21 25.16 19.99
C ALA A 274 9.71 25.07 20.34
N THR A 275 8.91 25.98 19.81
CA THR A 275 7.46 26.05 20.04
C THR A 275 6.64 25.21 19.06
N SER A 276 7.29 24.41 18.21
CA SER A 276 6.62 23.48 17.31
C SER A 276 7.44 22.22 17.09
N ALA A 277 6.75 21.15 16.69
CA ALA A 277 7.38 19.91 16.22
C ALA A 277 6.45 19.23 15.20
N THR A 278 7.04 18.50 14.24
CA THR A 278 6.30 17.84 13.17
C THR A 278 6.72 16.39 13.02
N THR A 279 5.76 15.51 12.78
CA THR A 279 6.06 14.13 12.38
C THR A 279 6.58 14.05 10.94
N GLY A 280 6.46 15.13 10.15
CA GLY A 280 6.56 15.04 8.69
C GLY A 280 5.58 14.02 8.08
N ALA A 281 5.69 13.80 6.78
CA ALA A 281 4.83 12.85 6.07
C ALA A 281 5.09 11.42 6.56
N THR A 282 4.07 10.82 7.16
CA THR A 282 4.11 9.45 7.70
C THR A 282 3.09 8.60 6.97
N ALA A 283 3.55 7.57 6.27
CA ALA A 283 2.66 6.59 5.67
C ALA A 283 1.89 5.82 6.76
N VAL A 284 0.60 5.64 6.56
CA VAL A 284 -0.23 4.78 7.41
C VAL A 284 -1.00 3.78 6.54
N ILE A 285 -1.16 2.55 7.02
CA ILE A 285 -2.02 1.56 6.36
C ILE A 285 -3.47 2.07 6.36
N GLY A 286 -3.98 2.43 5.18
CA GLY A 286 -5.31 3.02 5.00
C GLY A 286 -6.43 2.14 5.55
N THR A 287 -7.61 2.72 5.75
CA THR A 287 -8.84 2.11 6.33
C THR A 287 -8.77 1.75 7.82
N ASN A 288 -7.60 1.87 8.46
CA ASN A 288 -7.46 1.65 9.90
C ASN A 288 -7.63 2.98 10.66
N SER A 289 -8.41 2.95 11.75
CA SER A 289 -8.53 4.12 12.63
C SER A 289 -7.19 4.41 13.30
N ILE A 290 -6.80 5.67 13.27
CA ILE A 290 -5.65 6.20 13.99
C ILE A 290 -6.11 7.21 15.04
N THR A 291 -5.27 7.39 16.06
CA THR A 291 -5.36 8.42 17.08
C THR A 291 -4.17 9.38 16.91
N LEU A 292 -4.47 10.66 16.84
CA LEU A 292 -3.52 11.76 16.94
C LEU A 292 -3.61 12.33 18.34
N SER A 293 -2.52 12.30 19.10
CA SER A 293 -2.52 12.77 20.48
C SER A 293 -1.21 13.43 20.88
N ALA A 294 -1.26 14.31 21.89
CA ALA A 294 -0.08 14.80 22.56
C ALA A 294 -0.11 14.48 24.05
N VAL A 295 1.07 14.28 24.63
CA VAL A 295 1.30 14.13 26.07
C VAL A 295 2.45 15.02 26.50
N MET A 296 2.53 15.36 27.79
CA MET A 296 3.74 15.98 28.34
C MET A 296 4.90 15.00 28.19
N ALA A 297 6.03 15.44 27.66
CA ALA A 297 7.25 14.65 27.66
C ALA A 297 7.86 14.61 29.07
N ALA A 298 8.65 13.58 29.35
CA ALA A 298 9.35 13.44 30.62
C ALA A 298 10.21 14.69 30.92
N GLY A 299 10.20 15.13 32.18
CA GLY A 299 10.92 16.35 32.62
C GLY A 299 10.11 17.64 32.53
N SER A 300 8.90 17.60 31.94
CA SER A 300 7.97 18.73 32.00
C SER A 300 7.50 19.00 33.43
N PHE A 301 7.22 20.27 33.73
CA PHE A 301 6.77 20.67 35.06
C PHE A 301 5.24 20.67 35.18
N SER A 302 4.56 21.23 34.16
CA SER A 302 3.11 21.37 34.16
C SER A 302 2.40 20.09 33.68
N ALA A 303 1.11 19.99 33.99
CA ALA A 303 0.25 18.95 33.42
C ALA A 303 -0.30 19.38 32.06
N LEU A 304 -0.59 18.43 31.17
CA LEU A 304 -1.20 18.75 29.87
C LEU A 304 -2.54 19.47 30.02
N SER A 305 -3.30 19.15 31.08
CA SER A 305 -4.59 19.78 31.40
C SER A 305 -4.49 21.28 31.70
N THR A 306 -3.29 21.82 31.90
CA THR A 306 -3.07 23.28 32.03
C THR A 306 -3.15 23.98 30.68
N TYR A 307 -2.97 23.27 29.57
CA TYR A 307 -3.03 23.84 28.22
C TYR A 307 -4.40 23.62 27.59
N ALA A 308 -4.95 24.66 26.97
CA ALA A 308 -6.11 24.54 26.10
C ALA A 308 -5.66 24.00 24.74
N GLY A 309 -6.10 22.79 24.39
CA GLY A 309 -5.79 22.16 23.10
C GLY A 309 -6.86 22.44 22.04
N SER A 310 -6.43 22.66 20.80
CA SER A 310 -7.32 22.74 19.63
C SER A 310 -6.71 22.07 18.40
N MET A 311 -7.51 21.28 17.68
CA MET A 311 -7.10 20.58 16.46
C MET A 311 -7.69 21.25 15.21
N SER A 312 -6.87 21.32 14.17
CA SER A 312 -7.30 21.62 12.80
C SER A 312 -6.61 20.66 11.84
N CYS A 313 -7.38 20.07 10.93
CA CYS A 313 -6.89 19.14 9.92
C CYS A 313 -7.35 19.57 8.53
N SER A 314 -6.50 19.34 7.53
CA SER A 314 -6.81 19.50 6.12
C SER A 314 -6.42 18.24 5.35
N ASN A 315 -7.04 18.05 4.18
CA ASN A 315 -6.70 16.99 3.24
C ASN A 315 -6.47 17.63 1.87
N SER A 316 -5.25 17.52 1.34
CA SER A 316 -4.89 18.07 0.04
C SER A 316 -4.92 17.03 -1.08
N GLY A 317 -5.25 15.78 -0.76
CA GLY A 317 -5.42 14.73 -1.76
C GLY A 317 -6.85 14.70 -2.33
N PRO A 318 -7.10 13.93 -3.41
CA PRO A 318 -8.42 13.80 -4.00
C PRO A 318 -9.48 13.18 -3.06
N GLY A 319 -9.05 12.48 -2.00
CA GLY A 319 -9.93 11.75 -1.09
C GLY A 319 -10.63 10.55 -1.74
N ALA A 320 -11.37 9.79 -0.92
CA ALA A 320 -12.06 8.58 -1.36
C ALA A 320 -13.34 8.85 -2.18
N SER A 321 -13.96 10.03 -2.07
CA SER A 321 -15.18 10.36 -2.81
C SER A 321 -14.99 10.46 -4.31
N ALA A 322 -13.74 10.68 -4.76
CA ALA A 322 -13.43 10.76 -6.18
C ALA A 322 -13.89 9.51 -6.96
N TRP A 323 -14.09 8.36 -6.28
CA TRP A 323 -14.46 7.09 -6.92
C TRP A 323 -15.53 6.31 -6.15
N GLY A 324 -16.52 7.03 -5.61
CA GLY A 324 -17.69 6.43 -4.97
C GLY A 324 -17.48 5.97 -3.52
N GLY A 325 -16.32 6.27 -2.92
CA GLY A 325 -16.07 6.12 -1.49
C GLY A 325 -16.63 7.27 -0.66
N THR A 326 -16.52 7.16 0.67
CA THR A 326 -16.84 8.28 1.58
C THR A 326 -15.54 8.98 2.00
N ASN A 327 -15.51 10.31 1.88
CA ASN A 327 -14.35 11.08 2.32
C ASN A 327 -14.07 10.91 3.80
N THR A 328 -12.78 10.99 4.14
CA THR A 328 -12.32 10.99 5.53
C THR A 328 -12.91 12.17 6.28
N VAL A 329 -13.61 11.88 7.37
CA VAL A 329 -14.06 12.91 8.32
C VAL A 329 -12.84 13.41 9.07
N LEU A 330 -12.47 14.66 8.82
CA LEU A 330 -11.32 15.29 9.46
C LEU A 330 -11.71 15.82 10.85
N PRO A 331 -10.92 15.52 11.90
CA PRO A 331 -11.22 15.99 13.24
C PRO A 331 -10.89 17.48 13.38
N GLY A 332 -11.61 18.14 14.28
CA GLY A 332 -11.34 19.53 14.66
C GLY A 332 -11.98 19.89 15.99
N GLY A 333 -11.61 21.05 16.53
CA GLY A 333 -12.17 21.58 17.78
C GLY A 333 -11.29 21.35 19.00
N ALA A 334 -11.87 21.52 20.19
CA ALA A 334 -11.14 21.50 21.45
C ALA A 334 -10.75 20.07 21.88
N GLY A 335 -9.56 19.93 22.47
CA GLY A 335 -9.02 18.66 22.98
C GLY A 335 -7.55 18.45 22.62
N THR A 336 -6.99 17.32 23.07
CA THR A 336 -5.59 16.94 22.83
C THR A 336 -5.43 15.54 22.24
N SER A 337 -6.53 14.88 21.94
CA SER A 337 -6.58 13.54 21.36
C SER A 337 -7.77 13.42 20.41
N PHE A 338 -7.52 13.00 19.19
CA PHE A 338 -8.52 12.94 18.12
C PHE A 338 -8.33 11.68 17.29
N THR A 339 -9.43 11.12 16.79
CA THR A 339 -9.39 9.96 15.91
C THR A 339 -9.78 10.34 14.48
N LEU A 340 -9.21 9.63 13.52
CA LEU A 340 -9.65 9.64 12.12
C LEU A 340 -9.31 8.31 11.46
N THR A 341 -9.84 8.07 10.27
CA THR A 341 -9.60 6.85 9.50
C THR A 341 -9.18 7.21 8.08
N PRO A 342 -7.88 7.39 7.82
CA PRO A 342 -7.36 7.73 6.50
C PRO A 342 -7.79 6.71 5.43
N GLN A 343 -8.14 7.22 4.25
CA GLN A 343 -8.58 6.45 3.09
C GLN A 343 -7.61 6.66 1.92
N THR A 344 -7.76 5.86 0.87
CA THR A 344 -7.03 6.05 -0.38
C THR A 344 -7.32 7.42 -0.98
N GLY A 345 -6.29 8.07 -1.51
CA GLY A 345 -6.37 9.44 -2.02
C GLY A 345 -6.22 10.50 -0.96
N ASP A 346 -6.09 10.16 0.32
CA ASP A 346 -5.82 11.16 1.34
C ASP A 346 -4.35 11.63 1.32
N ASN A 347 -4.17 12.91 1.61
CA ASN A 347 -2.91 13.52 2.03
C ASN A 347 -3.22 14.51 3.16
N ILE A 348 -3.14 14.02 4.39
CA ILE A 348 -3.71 14.72 5.54
C ILE A 348 -2.63 15.45 6.32
N THR A 349 -2.89 16.70 6.66
CA THR A 349 -2.08 17.47 7.61
C THR A 349 -2.94 17.94 8.76
N CYS A 350 -2.56 17.58 9.98
CA CYS A 350 -3.22 17.97 11.22
C CYS A 350 -2.28 18.78 12.10
N THR A 351 -2.81 19.82 12.75
CA THR A 351 -2.08 20.65 13.70
C THR A 351 -2.84 20.74 15.02
N LEU A 352 -2.23 20.24 16.09
CA LEU A 352 -2.66 20.46 17.46
C LEU A 352 -1.99 21.72 18.01
N THR A 353 -2.79 22.73 18.31
CA THR A 353 -2.35 23.95 18.99
C THR A 353 -2.56 23.78 20.49
N LEU A 354 -1.53 24.03 21.28
CA LEU A 354 -1.57 24.01 22.74
C LEU A 354 -1.33 25.43 23.25
N THR A 355 -2.31 25.98 23.96
CA THR A 355 -2.28 27.36 24.46
C THR A 355 -2.22 27.35 25.99
N PRO A 356 -1.21 27.97 26.62
CA PRO A 356 -1.18 28.15 28.07
C PRO A 356 -2.36 29.04 28.55
N PRO A 357 -2.68 29.03 29.85
CA PRO A 357 -3.64 29.98 30.40
C PRO A 357 -3.15 31.43 30.24
N PRO A 358 -4.07 32.42 30.27
CA PRO A 358 -3.75 33.84 30.13
C PRO A 358 -2.76 34.38 31.15
#